data_AF-A0A7C5BM60-F1
#
_entry.id   AF-A0A7C5BM60-F1
#
_cell.length_a   1.000
_cell.length_b   1.000
_cell.length_c   1.000
_cell.angle_alpha   90.00
_cell.angle_beta   90.00
_cell.angle_gamma   90.00
#
_symmetry.space_group_name_H-M   'P 1'
#
loop_
_entity.id
_entity.type
_entity.pdbx_description
1 polymer ?
#
loop_
_entity_poly.entity_id
_entity_poly.type
_entity_poly.pdbx_seq_one_letter_code
_entity_poly.pdbx_strand_id
1 'polypeptide(L)'
;LIALNYLQTEFGEDETPIRTALVTARSAPAHERVIRTLRAWGIRLDEAIFLGGMDKGPFLKSFGADIFFDDQKGHCNSAREHVATGHVPHGIANEKL
;
A
#
# COMPACT_ATOMS: atom_id res chain seq x y z
N LEU A 1 0.85 10.25 5.07
CA LEU A 1 1.46 9.20 5.91
C LEU A 1 1.53 9.59 7.39
N ILE A 2 1.76 10.85 7.75
CA ILE A 2 1.61 11.35 9.14
C ILE A 2 0.23 11.04 9.74
N ALA A 3 -0.85 11.20 8.96
CA ALA A 3 -2.21 10.87 9.42
C ALA A 3 -2.40 9.38 9.75
N LEU A 4 -1.71 8.47 9.05
CA LEU A 4 -1.79 7.04 9.32
C LEU A 4 -1.04 6.69 10.61
N ASN A 5 0.14 7.28 10.81
CA ASN A 5 0.86 7.15 12.07
C ASN A 5 0.03 7.69 13.25
N TYR A 6 -0.55 8.89 13.13
CA TYR A 6 -1.42 9.46 14.16
C TYR A 6 -2.59 8.53 14.50
N LEU A 7 -3.32 8.05 13.48
CA LEU A 7 -4.39 7.07 13.69
C LEU A 7 -3.88 5.83 14.42
N GLN A 8 -2.75 5.26 14.01
CA GLN A 8 -2.18 4.05 14.64
C GLN A 8 -1.67 4.28 16.07
N THR A 9 -1.35 5.51 16.47
CA THR A 9 -0.90 5.84 17.84
C THR A 9 -2.04 6.12 18.80
N GLU A 10 -3.22 6.49 18.30
CA GLU A 10 -4.41 6.73 19.13
C GLU A 10 -5.07 5.43 19.63
N PHE A 11 -4.73 4.28 19.04
CA PHE A 11 -5.25 2.97 19.42
C PHE A 11 -4.11 2.05 19.89
N GLY A 12 -4.43 1.12 20.80
CA GLY A 12 -3.54 0.01 21.14
C GLY A 12 -3.23 -0.85 19.92
N GLU A 13 -2.13 -1.61 19.95
CA GLU A 13 -1.74 -2.46 18.81
C GLU A 13 -2.86 -3.43 18.41
N ASP A 14 -3.53 -4.05 19.39
CA ASP A 14 -4.63 -4.99 19.18
C ASP A 14 -5.99 -4.31 18.88
N GLU A 15 -6.08 -2.99 18.99
CA GLU A 15 -7.30 -2.20 18.83
C GLU A 15 -7.26 -1.30 17.59
N THR A 16 -6.24 -1.46 16.74
CA THR A 16 -6.09 -0.62 15.54
C THR A 16 -7.26 -0.86 14.58
N PRO A 17 -8.07 0.15 14.23
CA PRO A 17 -9.30 -0.03 13.45
C PRO A 17 -9.05 -0.24 11.95
N ILE A 18 -7.79 -0.09 11.50
CA ILE A 18 -7.40 -0.16 10.10
C ILE A 18 -6.26 -1.17 9.97
N ARG A 19 -6.47 -2.17 9.12
CA ARG A 19 -5.41 -3.07 8.66
C ARG A 19 -4.75 -2.53 7.39
N THR A 20 -3.44 -2.59 7.35
CA THR A 20 -2.61 -1.97 6.31
C THR A 20 -1.73 -3.02 5.65
N ALA A 21 -1.72 -3.03 4.31
CA ALA A 21 -0.87 -3.89 3.52
C ALA A 21 -0.03 -3.08 2.54
N LEU A 22 1.24 -3.43 2.42
CA LEU A 22 2.10 -2.97 1.34
C LEU A 22 2.03 -3.98 0.19
N VAL A 23 1.60 -3.55 -1.00
CA VAL A 23 1.57 -4.42 -2.19
C VAL A 23 2.52 -3.86 -3.25
N THR A 24 3.50 -4.65 -3.69
CA THR A 24 4.46 -4.23 -4.72
C THR A 24 4.71 -5.29 -5.78
N ALA A 25 4.85 -4.83 -7.03
CA ALA A 25 5.22 -5.68 -8.15
C ALA A 25 6.71 -6.08 -8.14
N ARG A 26 7.55 -5.41 -7.34
CA ARG A 26 8.98 -5.67 -7.27
C ARG A 26 9.28 -6.93 -6.44
N SER A 27 10.25 -7.72 -6.90
CA SER A 27 10.82 -8.86 -6.16
C SER A 27 11.81 -8.41 -5.07
N ALA A 28 12.16 -9.33 -4.17
CA ALA A 28 13.25 -9.14 -3.21
C ALA A 28 14.59 -8.88 -3.94
N PRO A 29 15.40 -7.84 -3.58
CA PRO A 29 15.58 -7.15 -2.28
C PRO A 29 15.15 -5.65 -2.25
N ALA A 30 14.53 -5.12 -3.32
CA ALA A 30 14.20 -3.69 -3.43
C ALA A 30 13.12 -3.18 -2.45
N HIS A 31 12.50 -4.08 -1.70
CA HIS A 31 11.41 -3.81 -0.77
C HIS A 31 11.84 -3.47 0.65
N GLU A 32 13.08 -3.80 1.01
CA GLU A 32 13.60 -3.52 2.34
C GLU A 32 13.59 -2.00 2.62
N ARG A 33 13.85 -1.19 1.59
CA ARG A 33 13.85 0.26 1.69
C ARG A 33 12.49 0.81 2.12
N VAL A 34 11.40 0.37 1.50
CA VAL A 34 10.07 0.91 1.81
C VAL A 34 9.62 0.50 3.22
N ILE A 35 9.93 -0.74 3.64
CA ILE A 35 9.66 -1.19 5.01
C ILE A 35 10.47 -0.36 6.02
N ARG A 36 11.76 -0.13 5.75
CA ARG A 36 12.62 0.70 6.60
C ARG A 36 12.12 2.14 6.70
N THR A 37 11.69 2.73 5.59
CA THR A 37 11.11 4.08 5.58
C THR A 37 9.84 4.16 6.42
N LEU A 38 8.91 3.22 6.23
CA LEU A 38 7.65 3.21 6.99
C LEU A 38 7.89 3.01 8.49
N ARG A 39 8.80 2.11 8.87
CA ARG A 39 9.22 1.93 10.27
C ARG A 39 9.86 3.19 10.86
N ALA A 40 10.74 3.86 10.10
CA ALA A 40 11.34 5.12 10.54
C ALA A 40 10.29 6.24 10.74
N TRP A 41 9.16 6.16 10.06
CA TRP A 41 8.01 7.05 10.23
C TRP A 41 7.00 6.57 11.27
N GLY A 42 7.29 5.49 11.99
CA GLY A 42 6.41 4.92 13.01
C GLY A 42 5.13 4.30 12.43
N ILE A 43 5.11 3.93 11.16
CA ILE A 43 3.96 3.31 10.50
C ILE A 43 4.12 1.80 10.57
N ARG A 44 3.17 1.14 11.23
CA ARG A 44 3.06 -0.31 11.29
C ARG A 44 2.40 -0.81 10.01
N LEU A 45 2.92 -1.92 9.48
CA LEU A 45 2.30 -2.68 8.41
C LEU A 45 1.84 -4.01 8.99
N ASP A 46 0.60 -4.39 8.70
CA ASP A 46 0.07 -5.70 9.07
C ASP A 46 0.58 -6.76 8.08
N GLU A 47 0.65 -6.40 6.79
CA GLU A 47 1.10 -7.32 5.74
C GLU A 47 2.01 -6.63 4.71
N ALA A 48 2.92 -7.41 4.11
CA ALA A 48 3.74 -6.98 2.99
C ALA A 48 3.81 -8.06 1.91
N ILE A 49 3.32 -7.73 0.71
CA ILE A 49 3.11 -8.67 -0.39
C ILE A 49 4.00 -8.28 -1.58
N PHE A 50 4.82 -9.23 -2.01
CA PHE A 50 5.74 -9.12 -3.14
C PHE A 50 5.23 -9.98 -4.30
N LEU A 51 4.67 -9.33 -5.31
CA LEU A 51 3.99 -10.02 -6.40
C LEU A 51 4.95 -10.52 -7.50
N GLY A 52 6.19 -10.01 -7.54
CA GLY A 52 7.19 -10.47 -8.51
C GLY A 52 6.72 -10.36 -9.97
N GLY A 53 5.90 -9.36 -10.29
CA GLY A 53 5.30 -9.17 -11.62
C GLY A 53 3.89 -9.76 -11.80
N MET A 54 3.33 -10.47 -10.81
CA MET A 54 1.92 -10.89 -10.85
C MET A 54 0.96 -9.71 -10.72
N ASP A 55 -0.26 -9.90 -11.23
CA ASP A 55 -1.32 -8.90 -11.16
C ASP A 55 -1.77 -8.63 -9.72
N LYS A 56 -2.00 -7.36 -9.39
CA LYS A 56 -2.43 -6.92 -8.06
C LYS A 56 -3.87 -7.30 -7.74
N GLY A 57 -4.74 -7.28 -8.74
CA GLY A 57 -6.19 -7.45 -8.59
C GLY A 57 -6.63 -8.68 -7.78
N PRO A 58 -6.19 -9.90 -8.17
CA PRO A 58 -6.52 -11.12 -7.44
C PRO A 58 -6.08 -11.09 -5.96
N PHE A 59 -4.92 -10.50 -5.69
CA PHE A 59 -4.40 -10.36 -4.32
C PHE A 59 -5.20 -9.36 -3.50
N LEU A 60 -5.52 -8.20 -4.06
CA LEU A 60 -6.35 -7.19 -3.38
C LEU A 60 -7.71 -7.78 -2.99
N LYS A 61 -8.31 -8.57 -3.89
CA LYS A 61 -9.56 -9.29 -3.60
C LYS A 61 -9.38 -10.35 -2.50
N SER A 62 -8.32 -11.16 -2.57
CA SER A 62 -8.06 -12.22 -1.58
C SER A 62 -7.69 -11.67 -0.20
N PHE A 63 -7.01 -10.53 -0.14
CA PHE A 63 -6.70 -9.82 1.09
C PHE A 63 -7.95 -9.21 1.74
N GLY A 64 -9.03 -9.03 0.97
CA GLY A 64 -10.23 -8.35 1.43
C GLY A 64 -10.00 -6.85 1.59
N ALA A 65 -9.21 -6.24 0.69
CA ALA A 65 -8.95 -4.81 0.75
C ALA A 65 -10.26 -4.02 0.58
N ASP A 66 -10.53 -3.09 1.50
CA ASP A 66 -11.62 -2.13 1.36
C ASP A 66 -11.25 -0.99 0.40
N ILE A 67 -9.99 -0.55 0.46
CA ILE A 67 -9.45 0.55 -0.35
C ILE A 67 -8.01 0.28 -0.77
N PHE A 68 -7.67 0.67 -1.99
CA PHE A 68 -6.33 0.56 -2.55
C PHE A 68 -5.84 1.90 -3.13
N PHE A 69 -4.56 2.20 -2.93
CA PHE A 69 -3.92 3.41 -3.44
C PHE A 69 -2.67 3.08 -4.25
N ASP A 70 -2.53 3.70 -5.41
CA ASP A 70 -1.34 3.58 -6.28
C ASP A 70 -1.11 4.87 -7.06
N ASP A 71 0.14 5.15 -7.43
CA ASP A 71 0.49 6.31 -8.23
C ASP A 71 0.45 6.05 -9.74
N GLN A 72 0.43 4.79 -10.16
CA GLN A 72 0.37 4.45 -11.58
C GLN A 72 -1.08 4.22 -12.02
N LYS A 73 -1.54 5.00 -13.00
CA LYS A 73 -2.89 4.86 -13.57
C LYS A 73 -3.18 3.45 -14.08
N GLY A 74 -2.18 2.77 -14.65
CA GLY A 74 -2.31 1.38 -15.10
C GLY A 74 -2.68 0.42 -13.96
N HIS A 75 -1.98 0.53 -12.82
CA HIS A 75 -2.33 -0.25 -11.63
C HIS A 75 -3.71 0.11 -11.11
N CYS A 76 -4.07 1.40 -11.08
CA CYS A 76 -5.40 1.81 -10.63
C CYS A 76 -6.51 1.26 -11.51
N ASN A 77 -6.32 1.27 -12.83
CA ASN A 77 -7.31 0.77 -13.79
C ASN A 77 -7.54 -0.74 -13.66
N SER A 78 -6.50 -1.52 -13.36
CA SER A 78 -6.65 -2.96 -13.08
C SER A 78 -7.26 -3.20 -11.69
N ALA A 79 -6.80 -2.50 -10.66
CA ALA A 79 -7.26 -2.71 -9.28
C ALA A 79 -8.73 -2.31 -9.06
N ARG A 80 -9.23 -1.29 -9.77
CA ARG A 80 -10.62 -0.79 -9.60
C ARG A 80 -11.69 -1.82 -9.98
N GLU A 81 -11.34 -2.87 -10.72
CA GLU A 81 -12.23 -3.99 -11.03
C GLU A 81 -12.45 -4.91 -9.81
N HIS A 82 -11.62 -4.77 -8.77
CA HIS A 82 -11.59 -5.65 -7.60
C HIS A 82 -11.81 -4.92 -6.27
N VAL A 83 -11.35 -3.68 -6.15
CA VAL A 83 -11.40 -2.89 -4.90
C VAL A 83 -11.57 -1.40 -5.19
N ALA A 84 -12.20 -0.67 -4.26
CA ALA A 84 -12.26 0.79 -4.35
C ALA A 84 -10.84 1.36 -4.45
N THR A 85 -10.56 2.11 -5.51
CA THR A 85 -9.18 2.49 -5.85
C THR A 85 -9.03 4.00 -5.97
N GLY A 86 -8.07 4.55 -5.22
CA GLY A 86 -7.65 5.95 -5.29
C GLY A 86 -6.34 6.11 -6.06
N HIS A 87 -6.35 6.91 -7.13
CA HIS A 87 -5.11 7.30 -7.82
C HIS A 87 -4.39 8.41 -7.04
N VAL A 88 -3.11 8.23 -6.77
CA VAL A 88 -2.25 9.22 -6.10
C VAL A 88 -1.53 10.06 -7.16
N PRO A 89 -1.92 11.33 -7.37
CA PRO A 89 -1.40 12.13 -8.50
C PRO A 89 0.04 12.62 -8.31
N HIS A 90 0.56 12.64 -7.09
CA HIS A 90 1.90 13.17 -6.75
C HIS A 90 2.97 12.07 -6.58
N GLY A 91 2.89 10.99 -7.35
CA GLY A 91 3.93 9.95 -7.35
C GLY A 91 5.14 10.33 -8.19
N ILE A 92 6.27 9.65 -7.96
CA ILE A 92 7.49 9.77 -8.78
C ILE A 92 7.17 9.45 -10.25
N ALA A 93 6.21 8.54 -10.50
CA ALA A 93 5.74 8.23 -11.86
C ALA A 93 4.95 9.37 -12.53
N ASN A 94 4.58 10.41 -11.78
CA ASN A 94 3.74 11.52 -12.21
C ASN A 94 4.43 12.90 -12.13
N GLU A 95 5.72 12.96 -11.80
CA GLU A 95 6.49 14.19 -11.94
C GLU A 95 6.53 14.59 -13.42
N LYS A 96 6.03 15.79 -13.75
CA LYS A 96 6.26 16.38 -15.07
C LYS A 96 7.75 16.78 -15.11
N LEU A 97 8.47 16.29 -16.12
CA LEU A 97 9.73 16.89 -16.57
C LEU A 97 9.55 18.41 -16.74
#